data_AF-A0A8D8FIS1-F1
#
_entry.id   AF-A0A8D8FIS1-F1
#
_cell.length_a   1.000
_cell.length_b   1.000
_cell.length_c   1.000
_cell.angle_alpha   90.00
_cell.angle_beta   90.00
_cell.angle_gamma   90.00
#
_symmetry.space_group_name_H-M   'P 1'
#
loop_
_entity.id
_entity.type
_entity.pdbx_description
1 polymer ?
#
loop_
_entity_poly.entity_id
_entity_poly.type
_entity_poly.pdbx_seq_one_letter_code
_entity_poly.pdbx_strand_id
1 'polypeptide(L)'
;LLQLAQVDLALAASDDADERTNLESLKRDLTELLNLTRETLDHEQQQQPEASSTPPADDIDKEFALFMAEVKELDDGGGGTATGTDSIKQDLQQLVGSKCSAPHTHKWGSRSHHNALICSVQQEEDGEDTTVKVLFINPTHQEMVPCAYYLEGECKFSDEKCRFSHGQSVAFLELKEYREPRFELLRRRGARVLA
;
A
#
# COMPACT_ATOMS: atom_id res chain seq x y z
N LEU A 1 32.27 0.12 -4.30
CA LEU A 1 33.73 -0.10 -4.51
C LEU A 1 34.41 -0.72 -3.28
N LEU A 2 34.21 -0.19 -2.07
CA LEU A 2 34.83 -0.73 -0.84
C LEU A 2 34.51 -2.21 -0.58
N GLN A 3 33.26 -2.64 -0.83
CA GLN A 3 32.84 -4.02 -0.62
C GLN A 3 33.48 -5.01 -1.60
N LEU A 4 33.64 -4.65 -2.89
CA LEU A 4 34.34 -5.50 -3.86
C LEU A 4 35.82 -5.68 -3.50
N ALA A 5 36.48 -4.61 -3.03
CA ALA A 5 37.86 -4.69 -2.56
C ALA A 5 38.00 -5.61 -1.33
N GLN A 6 36.99 -5.64 -0.45
CA GLN A 6 36.96 -6.54 0.70
C GLN A 6 36.78 -8.00 0.29
N VAL A 7 35.97 -8.27 -0.74
CA VAL A 7 35.82 -9.62 -1.32
C VAL A 7 37.10 -10.06 -2.02
N ASP A 8 37.79 -9.16 -2.73
CA ASP A 8 39.08 -9.45 -3.35
C ASP A 8 40.18 -9.76 -2.32
N LEU A 9 40.16 -9.06 -1.18
CA LEU A 9 41.08 -9.35 -0.07
C LEU A 9 40.76 -10.69 0.60
N ALA A 10 39.47 -11.03 0.78
CA ALA A 10 39.05 -12.33 1.29
C ALA A 10 39.40 -13.47 0.32
N LEU A 11 39.27 -13.24 -1.00
CA LEU A 11 39.72 -14.18 -2.03
C LEU A 11 41.24 -14.35 -2.03
N ALA A 12 42.02 -13.32 -1.69
CA ALA A 12 43.47 -13.44 -1.58
C ALA A 12 43.92 -14.17 -0.30
N ALA A 13 43.09 -14.15 0.75
CA ALA A 13 43.39 -14.73 2.06
C ALA A 13 42.78 -16.13 2.30
N SER A 14 41.85 -16.59 1.46
CA SER A 14 41.22 -17.91 1.59
C SER A 14 41.96 -18.97 0.79
N ASP A 15 42.36 -20.03 1.49
CA ASP A 15 43.02 -21.23 0.96
C ASP A 15 42.04 -22.37 0.63
N ASP A 16 40.77 -22.24 1.00
CA ASP A 16 39.73 -23.26 0.81
C ASP A 16 39.06 -23.13 -0.57
N ALA A 17 39.03 -24.21 -1.34
CA ALA A 17 38.54 -24.20 -2.71
C ALA A 17 37.04 -23.88 -2.81
N ASP A 18 36.23 -24.40 -1.88
CA ASP A 18 34.77 -24.19 -1.90
C ASP A 18 34.45 -22.76 -1.47
N GLU A 19 35.12 -22.24 -0.44
CA GLU A 19 34.98 -20.84 -0.03
C GLU A 19 35.37 -19.86 -1.15
N ARG A 20 36.45 -20.16 -1.87
CA ARG A 20 36.86 -19.35 -3.03
C ARG A 20 35.81 -19.34 -4.13
N THR A 21 35.22 -20.49 -4.46
CA THR A 21 34.16 -20.53 -5.49
C THR A 21 32.93 -19.72 -5.08
N ASN A 22 32.55 -19.78 -3.80
CA ASN A 22 31.45 -19.00 -3.26
C ASN A 22 31.75 -17.49 -3.27
N LEU A 23 32.97 -17.09 -2.90
CA LEU A 23 33.41 -15.69 -2.95
C LEU A 23 33.52 -15.16 -4.38
N GLU A 24 33.92 -15.99 -5.34
CA GLU A 24 33.91 -15.64 -6.77
C GLU A 24 32.48 -15.46 -7.29
N SER A 25 31.53 -16.30 -6.88
CA SER A 25 30.11 -16.12 -7.20
C SER A 25 29.60 -14.81 -6.63
N LEU A 26 29.83 -14.57 -5.34
CA LEU A 26 29.43 -13.34 -4.66
C LEU A 26 30.01 -12.09 -5.33
N LYS A 27 31.27 -12.16 -5.80
CA LYS A 27 31.91 -11.07 -6.56
C LYS A 27 31.19 -10.78 -7.88
N ARG A 28 30.78 -11.81 -8.63
CA ARG A 28 30.02 -11.66 -9.88
C ARG A 28 28.67 -10.99 -9.60
N ASP A 29 27.93 -11.49 -8.62
CA ASP A 29 26.61 -10.99 -8.26
C ASP A 29 26.66 -9.51 -7.83
N LEU A 30 27.64 -9.13 -6.99
CA LEU A 30 27.84 -7.74 -6.58
C LEU A 30 28.23 -6.82 -7.74
N THR A 31 28.97 -7.34 -8.73
CA THR A 31 29.34 -6.56 -9.91
C THR A 31 28.13 -6.32 -10.82
N GLU A 32 27.31 -7.34 -11.02
CA GLU A 32 26.06 -7.25 -11.78
C GLU A 32 25.10 -6.24 -11.16
N LEU A 33 24.89 -6.31 -9.84
CA LEU A 33 24.04 -5.36 -9.12
C LEU A 33 24.52 -3.92 -9.26
N LEU A 34 25.84 -3.68 -9.23
CA LEU A 34 26.38 -2.34 -9.44
C LEU A 34 26.16 -1.83 -10.86
N ASN A 35 26.25 -2.71 -11.87
CA ASN A 35 25.96 -2.34 -13.25
C ASN A 35 24.48 -1.99 -13.43
N LEU A 36 23.57 -2.83 -12.94
CA LEU A 36 22.13 -2.58 -12.99
C LEU A 36 21.75 -1.28 -12.26
N THR A 37 22.36 -1.02 -11.11
CA THR A 37 22.13 0.23 -10.36
C THR A 37 22.63 1.44 -11.15
N ARG A 38 23.75 1.31 -11.86
CA ARG A 38 24.28 2.39 -12.71
C ARG A 38 23.41 2.64 -13.92
N GLU A 39 22.94 1.59 -14.59
CA GLU A 39 21.99 1.69 -15.70
C GLU A 39 20.68 2.37 -15.26
N THR A 40 20.19 2.03 -14.06
CA THR A 40 19.01 2.68 -13.48
C THR A 40 19.25 4.17 -13.22
N LEU A 41 20.38 4.54 -12.61
CA LEU A 41 20.74 5.94 -12.35
C LEU A 41 20.97 6.74 -13.64
N ASP A 42 21.56 6.13 -14.66
CA ASP A 42 21.76 6.78 -15.98
C ASP A 42 20.40 7.03 -16.67
N HIS A 43 19.43 6.10 -16.51
CA HIS A 43 18.04 6.31 -16.94
C HIS A 43 17.31 7.40 -16.13
N GLU A 44 17.54 7.49 -14.83
CA GLU A 44 16.97 8.55 -13.99
C GLU A 44 17.56 9.94 -14.31
N GLN A 45 18.85 10.02 -14.66
CA GLN A 45 19.49 11.28 -15.08
C GLN A 45 19.01 11.77 -16.45
N GLN A 46 18.66 10.86 -17.37
CA GLN A 46 18.04 11.22 -18.65
C GLN A 46 16.59 11.74 -18.50
N GLN A 47 15.97 11.58 -17.33
CA GLN A 47 14.62 12.06 -17.02
C GLN A 47 14.62 13.39 -16.24
N GLN A 48 15.78 14.01 -15.98
CA GLN A 48 15.85 15.37 -15.41
C GLN A 48 15.79 16.43 -16.52
N PRO A 49 14.89 17.44 -16.43
CA PRO A 49 14.64 18.38 -17.52
C PRO A 49 15.73 19.46 -17.57
N GLU A 50 16.84 19.18 -18.25
CA GLU A 50 17.77 20.21 -18.70
C GLU A 50 17.30 20.77 -20.05
N ALA A 51 17.16 22.09 -20.09
CA ALA A 51 16.79 22.83 -21.28
C ALA A 51 17.73 22.53 -22.45
N SER A 52 17.17 22.51 -23.67
CA SER A 52 17.85 22.50 -24.98
C SER A 52 18.42 21.18 -25.52
N SER A 53 17.53 20.30 -25.99
CA SER A 53 17.48 19.87 -27.41
C SER A 53 16.27 18.96 -27.59
N THR A 54 15.28 19.39 -28.37
CA THR A 54 14.06 18.64 -28.66
C THR A 54 14.37 17.34 -29.42
N PRO A 55 14.10 16.15 -28.86
CA PRO A 55 13.68 15.01 -29.67
C PRO A 55 12.23 15.30 -30.14
N PRO A 56 11.80 14.79 -31.31
CA PRO A 56 10.45 15.05 -31.77
C PRO A 56 9.46 14.40 -30.81
N ALA A 57 8.65 15.23 -30.11
CA ALA A 57 7.58 14.81 -29.19
C ALA A 57 6.63 13.77 -29.83
N ASP A 58 6.56 13.80 -31.15
CA ASP A 58 5.89 12.85 -32.00
C ASP A 58 6.14 11.37 -31.69
N ASP A 59 7.32 10.93 -31.27
CA ASP A 59 7.63 9.48 -31.25
C ASP A 59 6.97 8.76 -30.05
N ILE A 60 7.14 9.32 -28.85
CA ILE A 60 6.54 8.77 -27.62
C ILE A 60 5.02 8.95 -27.64
N ASP A 61 4.53 10.10 -28.12
CA ASP A 61 3.09 10.35 -28.22
C ASP A 61 2.44 9.43 -29.28
N LYS A 62 3.15 9.08 -30.36
CA LYS A 62 2.68 8.11 -31.36
C LYS A 62 2.68 6.69 -30.81
N GLU A 63 3.72 6.25 -30.13
CA GLU A 63 3.74 4.92 -29.49
C GLU A 63 2.64 4.80 -28.44
N PHE A 64 2.45 5.83 -27.61
CA PHE A 64 1.36 5.89 -26.63
C PHE A 64 -0.02 5.88 -27.31
N ALA A 65 -0.19 6.63 -28.39
CA ALA A 65 -1.43 6.65 -29.16
C ALA A 65 -1.71 5.30 -29.84
N LEU A 66 -0.68 4.62 -30.36
CA LEU A 66 -0.79 3.29 -30.95
C LEU A 66 -1.15 2.25 -29.88
N PHE A 67 -0.53 2.29 -28.71
CA PHE A 67 -0.87 1.43 -27.58
C PHE A 67 -2.31 1.65 -27.10
N MET A 68 -2.74 2.90 -26.95
CA MET A 68 -4.11 3.25 -26.58
C MET A 68 -5.13 2.82 -27.65
N ALA A 69 -4.76 2.93 -28.94
CA ALA A 69 -5.60 2.46 -30.04
C ALA A 69 -5.72 0.93 -30.06
N GLU A 70 -4.62 0.20 -29.88
CA GLU A 70 -4.60 -1.27 -29.78
C GLU A 70 -5.46 -1.76 -28.61
N VAL A 71 -5.33 -1.13 -27.43
CA VAL A 71 -6.15 -1.44 -26.24
C VAL A 71 -7.64 -1.18 -26.51
N LYS A 72 -7.96 -0.11 -27.25
CA LYS A 72 -9.35 0.21 -27.63
C LYS A 72 -9.92 -0.76 -28.67
N GLU A 73 -9.11 -1.20 -29.63
CA GLU A 73 -9.53 -2.20 -30.63
C GLU A 73 -9.79 -3.58 -29.98
N LEU A 74 -9.05 -3.92 -28.92
CA LEU A 74 -9.30 -5.11 -28.10
C LEU A 74 -10.62 -5.00 -27.29
N ASP A 75 -11.10 -3.79 -27.01
CA ASP A 75 -12.35 -3.52 -26.28
C ASP A 75 -13.59 -3.51 -27.20
N ASP A 76 -13.45 -3.11 -28.48
CA ASP A 76 -14.57 -3.02 -29.43
C ASP A 76 -14.99 -4.38 -30.04
N GLY A 77 -14.31 -5.46 -29.68
CA GLY A 77 -14.70 -6.85 -29.99
C GLY A 77 -15.70 -7.46 -28.99
N GLY A 78 -16.05 -6.74 -27.93
CA GLY A 78 -17.00 -7.18 -26.91
C GLY A 78 -17.48 -5.99 -26.10
N GLY A 79 -18.58 -5.36 -26.54
CA GLY A 79 -19.14 -4.14 -25.97
C GLY A 79 -19.08 -4.05 -24.44
N GLY A 80 -18.35 -3.05 -23.95
CA GLY A 80 -18.11 -2.84 -22.52
C GLY A 80 -17.67 -1.44 -22.12
N THR A 81 -17.97 -0.38 -22.88
CA THR A 81 -17.68 1.03 -22.50
C THR A 81 -18.63 1.59 -21.42
N ALA A 82 -18.93 0.77 -20.39
CA ALA A 82 -19.61 1.16 -19.15
C ALA A 82 -19.40 0.16 -17.99
N THR A 83 -18.41 -0.75 -18.02
CA THR A 83 -18.28 -1.82 -17.00
C THR A 83 -17.07 -1.69 -16.06
N GLY A 84 -16.05 -0.88 -16.39
CA GLY A 84 -14.83 -0.79 -15.58
C GLY A 84 -15.04 -0.18 -14.19
N THR A 85 -15.73 0.95 -14.09
CA THR A 85 -15.98 1.64 -12.82
C THR A 85 -17.03 0.92 -11.96
N ASP A 86 -18.08 0.37 -12.58
CA ASP A 86 -19.10 -0.38 -11.84
C ASP A 86 -18.60 -1.75 -11.37
N SER A 87 -17.70 -2.40 -12.11
CA SER A 87 -17.00 -3.61 -11.62
C SER A 87 -16.15 -3.30 -10.39
N ILE A 88 -15.36 -2.21 -10.42
CA ILE A 88 -14.52 -1.81 -9.28
C ILE A 88 -15.39 -1.46 -8.06
N LYS A 89 -16.50 -0.76 -8.24
CA LYS A 89 -17.47 -0.49 -7.15
C LYS A 89 -18.00 -1.77 -6.55
N GLN A 90 -18.39 -2.73 -7.39
CA GLN A 90 -18.94 -4.01 -6.94
C GLN A 90 -17.88 -4.82 -6.17
N ASP A 91 -16.63 -4.78 -6.60
CA ASP A 91 -15.51 -5.45 -5.91
C ASP A 91 -15.20 -4.79 -4.56
N LEU A 92 -15.20 -3.45 -4.50
CA LEU A 92 -14.99 -2.71 -3.25
C LEU A 92 -16.13 -2.97 -2.25
N GLN A 93 -17.37 -3.13 -2.72
CA GLN A 93 -18.49 -3.50 -1.85
C GLN A 93 -18.32 -4.89 -1.21
N GLN A 94 -17.60 -5.82 -1.85
CA GLN A 94 -17.29 -7.13 -1.25
C GLN A 94 -16.33 -7.02 -0.06
N LEU A 95 -15.62 -5.89 0.09
CA LEU A 95 -14.75 -5.64 1.24
C LEU A 95 -15.53 -5.26 2.50
N VAL A 96 -16.82 -4.95 2.39
CA VAL A 96 -17.66 -4.69 3.56
C VAL A 96 -17.72 -5.94 4.45
N GLY A 97 -17.45 -5.77 5.73
CA GLY A 97 -17.33 -6.84 6.71
C GLY A 97 -15.91 -7.43 6.84
N SER A 98 -14.98 -7.07 5.94
CA SER A 98 -13.59 -7.48 6.05
C SER A 98 -12.86 -6.72 7.17
N LYS A 99 -11.85 -7.39 7.74
CA LYS A 99 -10.97 -6.82 8.77
C LYS A 99 -9.83 -6.05 8.12
N CYS A 100 -9.51 -4.88 8.65
CA CYS A 100 -8.42 -4.04 8.18
C CYS A 100 -7.71 -3.35 9.36
N SER A 101 -6.72 -2.52 9.05
CA SER A 101 -6.08 -1.61 9.98
C SER A 101 -6.18 -0.19 9.44
N ALA A 102 -6.83 0.69 10.19
CA ALA A 102 -7.18 2.04 9.76
C ALA A 102 -6.52 3.11 10.63
N PRO A 103 -6.13 4.27 10.05
CA PRO A 103 -5.55 5.36 10.81
C PRO A 103 -6.60 6.04 11.70
N HIS A 104 -6.21 6.37 12.93
CA HIS A 104 -6.98 7.16 13.86
C HIS A 104 -6.13 8.29 14.42
N THR A 105 -6.69 9.50 14.45
CA THR A 105 -6.09 10.65 15.11
C THR A 105 -6.80 10.88 16.43
N HIS A 106 -6.13 10.61 17.54
CA HIS A 106 -6.68 10.84 18.88
C HIS A 106 -6.78 12.34 19.15
N LYS A 107 -7.66 12.73 20.10
CA LYS A 107 -7.81 14.14 20.52
C LYS A 107 -6.53 14.85 20.97
N TRP A 108 -5.54 14.09 21.45
CA TRP A 108 -4.25 14.63 21.88
C TRP A 108 -3.22 14.74 20.74
N GLY A 109 -3.65 14.53 19.50
CA GLY A 109 -2.89 14.79 18.28
C GLY A 109 -2.05 13.62 17.75
N SER A 110 -2.06 12.45 18.42
CA SER A 110 -1.34 11.29 17.90
C SER A 110 -2.13 10.58 16.80
N ARG A 111 -1.44 10.26 15.71
CA ARG A 111 -1.98 9.43 14.62
C ARG A 111 -1.42 8.02 14.72
N SER A 112 -2.28 7.02 14.78
CA SER A 112 -1.88 5.61 14.88
C SER A 112 -2.87 4.70 14.14
N HIS A 113 -2.37 3.59 13.59
CA HIS A 113 -3.21 2.59 12.92
C HIS A 113 -3.77 1.59 13.93
N HIS A 114 -5.07 1.32 13.86
CA HIS A 114 -5.79 0.38 14.73
C HIS A 114 -6.61 -0.59 13.90
N ASN A 115 -6.77 -1.81 14.42
CA ASN A 115 -7.60 -2.81 13.78
C ASN A 115 -9.07 -2.35 13.73
N ALA A 116 -9.69 -2.50 12.57
CA ALA A 116 -11.04 -2.07 12.28
C ALA A 116 -11.77 -3.06 11.35
N LEU A 117 -13.07 -2.85 11.21
CA LEU A 117 -13.94 -3.52 10.24
C LEU A 117 -14.45 -2.49 9.24
N ILE A 118 -14.48 -2.85 7.96
CA ILE A 118 -15.09 -2.02 6.91
C ILE A 118 -16.61 -2.16 6.99
N CYS A 119 -17.31 -1.04 7.15
CA CYS A 119 -18.78 -1.02 7.32
C CYS A 119 -19.50 -0.60 6.05
N SER A 120 -18.95 0.35 5.31
CA SER A 120 -19.52 0.80 4.03
C SER A 120 -18.44 1.45 3.17
N VAL A 121 -18.60 1.37 1.87
CA VAL A 121 -17.78 2.11 0.90
C VAL A 121 -18.58 3.34 0.46
N GLN A 122 -17.93 4.51 0.47
CA GLN A 122 -18.50 5.78 0.05
C GLN A 122 -17.64 6.33 -1.09
N GLN A 123 -18.26 6.52 -2.26
CA GLN A 123 -17.61 7.12 -3.41
C GLN A 123 -18.26 8.49 -3.64
N GLU A 124 -17.43 9.54 -3.75
CA GLU A 124 -17.93 10.86 -4.14
C GLU A 124 -18.16 10.88 -5.66
N GLU A 125 -19.23 11.52 -6.11
CA GLU A 125 -19.64 11.53 -7.52
C GLU A 125 -18.63 12.23 -8.44
N ASP A 126 -17.79 13.09 -7.87
CA ASP A 126 -16.84 13.96 -8.58
C ASP A 126 -15.36 13.60 -8.35
N GLY A 127 -15.05 12.53 -7.60
CA GLY A 127 -13.69 12.21 -7.15
C GLY A 127 -13.21 10.79 -7.48
N GLU A 128 -11.94 10.68 -7.87
CA GLU A 128 -11.25 9.38 -8.00
C GLU A 128 -11.03 8.69 -6.64
N ASP A 129 -11.11 9.45 -5.54
CA ASP A 129 -10.82 8.99 -4.20
C ASP A 129 -11.98 8.20 -3.58
N THR A 130 -11.78 6.89 -3.47
CA THR A 130 -12.70 6.02 -2.73
C THR A 130 -12.46 6.15 -1.23
N THR A 131 -13.51 6.47 -0.48
CA THR A 131 -13.47 6.46 0.98
C THR A 131 -14.25 5.27 1.54
N VAL A 132 -13.84 4.80 2.72
CA VAL A 132 -14.57 3.77 3.44
C VAL A 132 -14.87 4.23 4.85
N LYS A 133 -16.02 3.81 5.36
CA LYS A 133 -16.37 3.99 6.77
C LYS A 133 -16.00 2.72 7.53
N VAL A 134 -15.21 2.87 8.58
CA VAL A 134 -14.71 1.77 9.40
C VAL A 134 -15.10 1.90 10.87
N LEU A 135 -15.21 0.77 11.58
CA LEU A 135 -15.39 0.72 13.03
C LEU A 135 -14.22 -0.02 13.69
N PHE A 136 -13.64 0.57 14.74
CA PHE A 136 -12.52 -0.04 15.44
C PHE A 136 -12.95 -1.24 16.27
N ILE A 137 -12.27 -2.38 16.10
CA ILE A 137 -12.62 -3.64 16.78
C ILE A 137 -12.00 -3.79 18.17
N ASN A 138 -10.96 -3.02 18.46
CA ASN A 138 -10.29 -2.99 19.76
C ASN A 138 -10.19 -1.55 20.26
N PRO A 139 -11.32 -0.90 20.63
CA PRO A 139 -11.32 0.48 21.10
C PRO A 139 -10.40 0.64 22.32
N THR A 140 -9.40 1.52 22.24
CA THR A 140 -8.51 1.83 23.38
C THR A 140 -8.94 3.10 24.11
N HIS A 141 -9.79 3.91 23.48
CA HIS A 141 -10.28 5.18 23.99
C HIS A 141 -11.79 5.28 23.74
N GLN A 142 -12.48 6.09 24.55
CA GLN A 142 -13.94 6.23 24.48
C GLN A 142 -14.44 6.70 23.10
N GLU A 143 -13.66 7.51 22.39
CA GLU A 143 -14.01 8.02 21.06
C GLU A 143 -13.95 6.97 19.95
N MET A 144 -13.32 5.83 20.21
CA MET A 144 -13.28 4.70 19.28
C MET A 144 -14.42 3.71 19.53
N VAL A 145 -15.13 3.83 20.66
CA VAL A 145 -16.17 2.87 21.06
C VAL A 145 -17.40 3.05 20.15
N PRO A 146 -17.85 2.01 19.41
CA PRO A 146 -19.02 2.10 18.54
C PRO A 146 -20.31 2.46 19.30
N CYS A 147 -21.16 3.28 18.68
CA CYS A 147 -22.49 3.60 19.18
C CYS A 147 -23.47 2.45 18.90
N ALA A 148 -23.98 1.79 19.93
CA ALA A 148 -24.95 0.70 19.78
C ALA A 148 -26.22 1.15 19.02
N TYR A 149 -26.79 2.30 19.37
CA TYR A 149 -27.96 2.84 18.67
C TYR A 149 -27.69 3.17 17.19
N TYR A 150 -26.45 3.51 16.83
CA TYR A 150 -26.11 3.74 15.41
C TYR A 150 -26.07 2.43 14.64
N LEU A 151 -25.51 1.37 15.24
CA LEU A 151 -25.52 0.03 14.66
C LEU A 151 -26.93 -0.52 14.45
N GLU A 152 -27.88 -0.11 15.29
CA GLU A 152 -29.30 -0.46 15.21
C GLU A 152 -30.11 0.49 14.32
N GLY A 153 -29.51 1.60 13.85
CA GLY A 153 -30.20 2.60 13.03
C GLY A 153 -31.13 3.56 13.81
N GLU A 154 -31.07 3.57 15.14
CA GLU A 154 -31.94 4.36 16.01
C GLU A 154 -31.26 5.62 16.59
N CYS A 155 -29.96 5.83 16.32
CA CYS A 155 -29.24 6.98 16.84
C CYS A 155 -29.77 8.29 16.23
N LYS A 156 -30.13 9.24 17.09
CA LYS A 156 -30.67 10.56 16.70
C LYS A 156 -29.61 11.67 16.66
N PHE A 157 -28.38 11.35 17.03
CA PHE A 157 -27.27 12.30 17.06
C PHE A 157 -26.50 12.25 15.72
N SER A 158 -25.91 13.37 15.31
CA SER A 158 -24.95 13.36 14.19
C SER A 158 -23.62 12.73 14.63
N ASP A 159 -22.80 12.32 13.66
CA ASP A 159 -21.49 11.69 13.89
C ASP A 159 -20.60 12.49 14.85
N GLU A 160 -20.64 13.83 14.79
CA GLU A 160 -19.88 14.74 15.66
C GLU A 160 -20.46 14.92 17.08
N LYS A 161 -21.78 14.78 17.22
CA LYS A 161 -22.50 15.06 18.48
C LYS A 161 -22.73 13.81 19.32
N CYS A 162 -22.63 12.63 18.71
CA CYS A 162 -22.77 11.38 19.43
C CYS A 162 -21.59 11.19 20.40
N ARG A 163 -21.88 10.69 21.61
CA ARG A 163 -20.84 10.38 22.59
C ARG A 163 -19.99 9.15 22.20
N PHE A 164 -20.51 8.33 21.31
CA PHE A 164 -19.89 7.10 20.82
C PHE A 164 -19.66 7.21 19.30
N SER A 165 -18.70 6.45 18.79
CA SER A 165 -18.31 6.48 17.39
C SER A 165 -19.40 5.94 16.47
N HIS A 166 -19.69 6.66 15.38
CA HIS A 166 -20.46 6.15 14.24
C HIS A 166 -19.55 5.54 13.16
N GLY A 167 -18.29 5.28 13.52
CA GLY A 167 -17.22 4.94 12.59
C GLY A 167 -16.45 6.16 12.13
N GLN A 168 -15.37 5.89 11.39
CA GLN A 168 -14.49 6.90 10.83
C GLN A 168 -14.41 6.72 9.33
N SER A 169 -14.58 7.82 8.59
CA SER A 169 -14.31 7.85 7.15
C SER A 169 -12.81 7.99 6.93
N VAL A 170 -12.25 7.08 6.16
CA VAL A 170 -10.82 7.05 5.79
C VAL A 170 -10.68 6.76 4.31
N ALA A 171 -9.66 7.32 3.66
CA ALA A 171 -9.37 6.98 2.28
C ALA A 171 -8.97 5.50 2.17
N PHE A 172 -9.45 4.82 1.12
CA PHE A 172 -9.16 3.40 0.92
C PHE A 172 -7.66 3.11 0.88
N LEU A 173 -6.88 4.02 0.28
CA LEU A 173 -5.42 3.94 0.17
C LEU A 173 -4.68 4.03 1.52
N GLU A 174 -5.32 4.55 2.57
CA GLU A 174 -4.68 4.63 3.90
C GLU A 174 -4.88 3.36 4.75
N LEU A 175 -5.71 2.43 4.29
CA LEU A 175 -5.91 1.15 4.94
C LEU A 175 -4.67 0.28 4.85
N LYS A 176 -4.44 -0.49 5.90
CA LYS A 176 -3.40 -1.51 5.97
C LYS A 176 -4.02 -2.87 6.27
N GLU A 177 -3.22 -3.91 6.07
CA GLU A 177 -3.59 -5.27 6.45
C GLU A 177 -3.93 -5.36 7.95
N TYR A 178 -4.89 -6.22 8.27
CA TYR A 178 -5.27 -6.52 9.64
C TYR A 178 -4.08 -7.08 10.43
N ARG A 179 -3.82 -6.53 11.62
CA ARG A 179 -2.73 -7.01 12.47
C ARG A 179 -3.25 -8.08 13.43
N GLU A 180 -2.84 -9.33 13.22
CA GLU A 180 -3.21 -10.42 14.12
C GLU A 180 -2.64 -10.23 15.55
N PRO A 181 -3.46 -10.48 16.60
CA PRO A 181 -2.97 -10.50 17.97
C PRO A 181 -1.98 -11.65 18.20
N ARG A 182 -0.85 -11.35 18.85
CA ARG A 182 0.19 -12.34 19.18
C ARG A 182 -0.19 -13.12 20.46
N PHE A 183 -1.14 -14.05 20.35
CA PHE A 183 -1.64 -14.84 21.48
C PHE A 183 -0.58 -15.73 22.15
N GLU A 184 0.50 -16.05 21.44
CA GLU A 184 1.64 -16.81 21.96
C GLU A 184 2.27 -16.16 23.21
N LEU A 185 2.26 -14.82 23.26
CA LEU A 185 2.80 -14.06 24.38
C LEU A 185 1.95 -14.21 25.66
N LEU A 186 0.70 -14.64 25.54
CA LEU A 186 -0.22 -14.82 26.66
C LEU A 186 -0.02 -16.14 27.42
N ARG A 187 0.77 -17.08 26.87
CA ARG A 187 1.03 -18.37 27.52
C ARG A 187 1.85 -18.24 28.81
N ARG A 188 2.48 -17.09 29.04
CA ARG A 188 3.27 -16.82 30.26
C ARG A 188 2.34 -16.46 31.42
N ARG A 189 2.51 -17.09 32.58
CA ARG A 189 1.81 -16.68 33.81
C ARG A 189 2.09 -15.20 34.11
N GLY A 190 1.05 -14.45 34.43
CA GLY A 190 1.15 -13.00 34.70
C GLY A 190 1.11 -12.10 33.46
N ALA A 191 0.87 -12.64 32.26
CA ALA A 191 0.64 -11.83 31.07
C ALA A 191 -0.55 -10.89 31.26
N ARG A 192 -0.40 -9.63 30.85
CA ARG A 192 -1.46 -8.61 30.89
C ARG A 192 -2.14 -8.54 29.52
N VAL A 193 -3.46 -8.43 29.53
CA VAL A 193 -4.29 -8.34 28.33
C VAL A 193 -5.20 -7.12 28.41
N LEU A 194 -5.58 -6.61 27.25
CA LEU A 194 -6.79 -5.81 27.09
C LEU A 194 -7.93 -6.80 26.87
N ALA A 195 -8.93 -6.77 27.76
CA ALA A 195 -10.10 -7.63 27.75
C ALA A 195 -11.36 -6.76 27.77
#